data_AF-A0A3R6GM67-F1
#
_entry.id   AF-A0A3R6GM67-F1
#
_cell.length_a   1.000
_cell.length_b   1.000
_cell.length_c   1.000
_cell.angle_alpha   90.00
_cell.angle_beta   90.00
_cell.angle_gamma   90.00
#
_symmetry.space_group_name_H-M   'P 1'
#
loop_
_entity.id
_entity.type
_entity.pdbx_description
1 polymer ?
#
loop_
_entity_poly.entity_id
_entity_poly.type
_entity_poly.pdbx_seq_one_letter_code
_entity_poly.pdbx_strand_id
1 'polypeptide(L)'
;MKAMEIISFEKRTFEEIAAKLDRFVQRVESLCREHGGKETSEWMDNHEVCRRLRISPRTLQTLRDNGTLAFTKIGNRTYYRPDDVERVVGNVEEKRKEARWKGKTI
;
A
#
# COMPACT_ATOMS: atom_id res chain seq x y z
N MET A 1 -27.44 -18.20 43.91
CA MET A 1 -26.44 -19.09 43.27
C MET A 1 -26.93 -19.39 41.86
N LYS A 2 -26.12 -19.14 40.82
CA LYS A 2 -26.45 -19.55 39.45
C LYS A 2 -26.13 -21.04 39.33
N ALA A 3 -27.12 -21.85 38.93
CA ALA A 3 -26.92 -23.28 38.70
C ALA A 3 -26.09 -23.50 37.43
N MET A 4 -25.27 -24.55 37.42
CA MET A 4 -24.53 -24.96 36.23
C MET A 4 -25.49 -25.60 35.22
N GLU A 5 -25.50 -25.08 34.01
CA GLU A 5 -26.32 -25.57 32.91
C GLU A 5 -25.45 -26.40 31.98
N ILE A 6 -25.79 -27.68 31.81
CA ILE A 6 -25.09 -28.60 30.91
C ILE A 6 -25.99 -28.86 29.71
N ILE A 7 -25.50 -28.51 28.53
CA ILE A 7 -26.17 -28.78 27.26
C ILE A 7 -25.38 -29.89 26.56
N SER A 8 -25.99 -31.07 26.42
CA SER A 8 -25.42 -32.22 25.72
C SER A 8 -25.99 -32.32 24.30
N PHE A 9 -25.14 -32.63 23.34
CA PHE A 9 -25.54 -32.87 21.95
C PHE A 9 -24.61 -33.92 21.33
N GLU A 10 -25.02 -34.46 20.18
CA GLU A 10 -24.29 -35.55 19.54
C GLU A 10 -22.86 -35.13 19.17
N LYS A 11 -21.90 -36.00 19.50
CA LYS A 11 -20.48 -35.80 19.18
C LYS A 11 -20.27 -35.49 17.70
N ARG A 12 -20.98 -36.18 16.82
CA ARG A 12 -20.89 -35.98 15.38
C ARG A 12 -21.29 -34.57 14.97
N THR A 13 -22.36 -34.03 15.54
CA THR A 13 -22.80 -32.65 15.26
C THR A 13 -21.76 -31.64 15.72
N PHE A 14 -21.13 -31.86 16.88
CA PHE A 14 -20.03 -31.01 17.34
C PHE A 14 -18.86 -31.01 16.36
N GLU A 15 -18.42 -32.19 15.94
CA GLU A 15 -17.31 -32.36 15.00
C GLU A 15 -17.60 -31.72 13.64
N GLU A 16 -18.84 -31.83 13.15
CA GLU A 16 -19.27 -31.17 11.91
C GLU A 16 -19.24 -29.64 12.02
N ILE A 17 -19.64 -29.08 13.17
CA ILE A 17 -19.57 -27.63 13.42
C ILE A 17 -18.11 -27.17 13.54
N ALA A 18 -17.28 -27.89 14.30
CA ALA A 18 -15.86 -27.60 14.45
C ALA A 18 -15.16 -27.61 13.09
N ALA A 19 -15.39 -28.64 12.27
CA ALA A 19 -14.81 -28.72 10.92
C ALA A 19 -15.27 -27.58 10.01
N LYS A 20 -16.53 -27.12 10.13
CA LYS A 20 -17.02 -25.93 9.41
C LYS A 20 -16.33 -24.65 9.88
N LEU A 21 -16.11 -24.51 11.18
CA LEU A 21 -15.40 -23.36 11.75
C LEU A 21 -13.94 -23.32 11.29
N ASP A 22 -13.24 -24.46 11.31
CA ASP A 22 -11.86 -24.57 10.83
C ASP A 22 -11.75 -24.17 9.35
N ARG A 23 -12.67 -24.66 8.51
CA ARG A 23 -12.74 -24.27 7.09
C ARG A 23 -13.01 -22.77 6.92
N PHE A 24 -13.84 -22.19 7.78
CA PHE A 24 -14.12 -20.76 7.76
C PHE A 24 -12.87 -19.94 8.10
N VAL A 25 -12.18 -20.30 9.19
CA VAL A 25 -10.92 -19.65 9.59
C VAL A 25 -9.89 -19.73 8.47
N GLN A 26 -9.66 -20.92 7.91
CA GLN A 26 -8.72 -21.11 6.78
C GLN A 26 -9.06 -20.22 5.58
N ARG A 27 -10.35 -20.06 5.27
CA ARG A 27 -10.81 -19.22 4.15
C ARG A 27 -10.62 -17.74 4.43
N VAL A 28 -10.90 -17.29 5.65
CA VAL A 28 -10.64 -15.91 6.09
C VAL A 28 -9.14 -15.61 6.03
N GLU A 29 -8.29 -16.51 6.53
CA GLU A 29 -6.85 -16.35 6.42
C GLU A 29 -6.34 -16.30 4.98
N SER A 30 -6.90 -17.13 4.07
CA SER A 30 -6.55 -17.06 2.64
C SER A 30 -6.89 -15.70 2.06
N LEU A 31 -8.09 -15.18 2.35
CA LEU A 31 -8.50 -13.85 1.92
C LEU A 31 -7.60 -12.76 2.48
N CYS A 32 -7.24 -12.84 3.76
CA CYS A 32 -6.29 -11.94 4.40
C CYS A 32 -4.89 -12.04 3.80
N ARG A 33 -4.43 -13.21 3.36
CA ARG A 33 -3.14 -13.36 2.66
C ARG A 33 -3.19 -12.80 1.24
N GLU A 34 -4.26 -13.09 0.50
CA GLU A 34 -4.47 -12.61 -0.87
C GLU A 34 -4.66 -11.09 -0.95
N HIS A 35 -5.26 -10.47 0.08
CA HIS A 35 -5.60 -9.05 0.10
C HIS A 35 -4.80 -8.21 1.11
N GLY A 36 -4.16 -8.83 2.09
CA GLY A 36 -3.30 -8.17 3.08
C GLY A 36 -1.92 -7.80 2.54
N GLY A 37 -1.60 -8.26 1.32
CA GLY A 37 -0.40 -7.88 0.56
C GLY A 37 -0.56 -6.62 -0.28
N LYS A 38 -1.73 -5.94 -0.27
CA LYS A 38 -1.70 -4.48 -0.46
C LYS A 38 -1.36 -3.91 0.89
N GLU A 39 -0.09 -4.03 1.25
CA GLU A 39 0.49 -3.13 2.23
C GLU A 39 -0.08 -1.76 1.90
N THR A 40 -0.71 -1.12 2.87
CA THR A 40 -0.80 0.33 2.86
C THR A 40 0.64 0.80 2.91
N SER A 41 1.33 0.68 1.78
CA SER A 41 2.69 1.08 1.56
C SER A 41 2.69 2.51 2.03
N GLU A 42 3.37 2.73 3.15
CA GLU A 42 3.23 3.92 3.97
C GLU A 42 3.29 5.11 3.03
N TRP A 43 2.22 5.92 3.03
CA TRP A 43 2.10 7.00 2.06
C TRP A 43 3.33 7.89 2.17
N MET A 44 4.06 8.05 1.08
CA MET A 44 5.32 8.78 1.09
C MET A 44 5.05 10.26 1.24
N ASP A 45 5.89 10.95 2.00
CA ASP A 45 5.90 12.41 2.06
C ASP A 45 6.83 13.01 0.98
N ASN A 46 6.87 14.34 0.89
CA ASN A 46 7.73 15.02 -0.07
C ASN A 46 9.22 14.67 0.10
N HIS A 47 9.68 14.45 1.33
CA HIS A 47 11.08 14.23 1.64
C HIS A 47 11.51 12.82 1.20
N GLU A 48 10.66 11.84 1.45
CA GLU A 48 10.84 10.47 1.02
C GLU A 48 10.85 10.34 -0.51
N VAL A 49 9.91 11.00 -1.20
CA VAL A 49 9.87 11.00 -2.67
C VAL A 49 11.10 11.68 -3.27
N CYS A 50 11.53 12.82 -2.72
CA CYS A 50 12.75 13.49 -3.17
C CYS A 50 13.97 12.57 -3.06
N ARG A 51 14.10 11.83 -1.95
CA ARG A 51 15.20 10.87 -1.76
C ARG A 51 15.10 9.68 -2.70
N ARG A 52 13.90 9.09 -2.82
CA ARG A 52 13.64 7.91 -3.67
C ARG A 52 13.94 8.19 -5.14
N LEU A 53 13.47 9.33 -5.65
CA LEU A 53 13.68 9.75 -7.04
C LEU A 53 15.02 10.48 -7.24
N ARG A 54 15.72 10.85 -6.16
CA ARG A 54 16.95 11.68 -6.16
C ARG A 54 16.76 13.06 -6.80
N ILE A 55 15.61 13.68 -6.60
CA ILE A 55 15.24 14.96 -7.22
C ILE A 55 15.17 16.09 -6.20
N SER A 56 15.27 17.33 -6.67
CA SER A 56 15.04 18.51 -5.83
C SER A 56 13.54 18.70 -5.54
N PRO A 57 13.18 19.41 -4.45
CA PRO A 57 11.79 19.79 -4.18
C PRO A 57 11.15 20.59 -5.31
N ARG A 58 11.95 21.39 -6.03
CA ARG A 58 11.48 22.15 -7.20
C ARG A 58 11.12 21.24 -8.36
N THR A 59 11.92 20.20 -8.60
CA THR A 59 11.62 19.18 -9.61
C THR A 59 10.39 18.36 -9.21
N LEU A 60 10.24 18.00 -7.92
CA LEU A 60 9.02 17.35 -7.41
C LEU A 60 7.77 18.22 -7.60
N GLN A 61 7.89 19.54 -7.39
CA GLN A 61 6.82 20.48 -7.71
C GLN A 61 6.45 20.43 -9.19
N THR A 62 7.44 20.51 -10.10
CA THR A 62 7.18 20.41 -11.54
C THR A 62 6.50 19.10 -11.93
N LEU A 63 6.89 17.96 -11.33
CA LEU A 63 6.26 16.66 -11.60
C LEU A 63 4.79 16.60 -11.15
N ARG A 64 4.42 17.33 -10.11
CA ARG A 64 3.01 17.48 -9.70
C ARG A 64 2.25 18.41 -10.64
N ASP A 65 2.84 19.57 -10.92
CA ASP A 65 2.19 20.64 -11.70
C ASP A 65 1.91 20.19 -13.14
N ASN A 66 2.81 19.39 -13.73
CA ASN A 66 2.63 18.84 -15.09
C ASN A 66 1.88 17.50 -15.12
N GLY A 67 1.40 17.00 -13.97
CA GLY A 67 0.66 15.75 -13.87
C GLY A 67 1.47 14.47 -14.07
N THR A 68 2.81 14.54 -14.11
CA THR A 68 3.66 13.34 -14.24
C THR A 68 3.57 12.46 -12.99
N LEU A 69 3.43 13.05 -11.80
CA LEU A 69 3.34 12.32 -10.54
C LEU A 69 2.00 12.60 -9.84
N ALA A 70 1.22 11.55 -9.65
CA ALA A 70 -0.04 11.60 -8.90
C ALA A 70 0.23 11.85 -7.41
N PHE A 71 -0.62 12.66 -6.78
CA PHE A 71 -0.51 13.00 -5.37
C PHE A 71 -1.89 13.11 -4.71
N THR A 72 -1.92 13.01 -3.39
CA THR A 72 -3.11 13.28 -2.57
C THR A 72 -2.76 14.32 -1.53
N LYS A 73 -3.64 15.30 -1.32
CA LYS A 73 -3.44 16.36 -0.32
C LYS A 73 -4.44 16.17 0.83
N ILE A 74 -3.94 16.08 2.05
CA ILE A 74 -4.75 15.98 3.26
C ILE A 74 -4.33 17.13 4.17
N GLY A 75 -5.21 18.12 4.31
CA GLY A 75 -4.89 19.40 4.95
C GLY A 75 -3.73 20.11 4.23
N ASN A 76 -2.66 20.41 4.97
CA ASN A 76 -1.46 21.07 4.43
C ASN A 76 -0.35 20.08 4.00
N ARG A 77 -0.58 18.77 4.11
CA ARG A 77 0.42 17.76 3.74
C ARG A 77 0.06 17.09 2.41
N THR A 78 1.09 16.82 1.63
CA THR A 78 0.99 16.09 0.36
C THR A 78 1.61 14.72 0.51
N TYR A 79 0.89 13.73 0.03
CA TYR A 79 1.21 12.31 0.13
C TYR A 79 1.22 11.68 -1.26
N TYR A 80 2.05 10.65 -1.42
CA TYR A 80 2.21 9.91 -2.66
C TYR A 80 2.09 8.42 -2.40
N ARG A 81 1.46 7.70 -3.32
CA ARG A 81 1.49 6.23 -3.28
C ARG A 81 2.85 5.74 -3.79
N PRO A 82 3.51 4.82 -3.11
CA PRO A 82 4.75 4.19 -3.59
C PRO A 82 4.65 3.66 -5.01
N ASP A 83 3.54 3.01 -5.37
CA ASP A 83 3.28 2.54 -6.75
C ASP A 83 3.30 3.68 -7.78
N ASP A 84 2.73 4.84 -7.43
CA ASP A 84 2.69 5.99 -8.32
C ASP A 84 4.10 6.60 -8.50
N VAL A 85 4.91 6.60 -7.44
CA VAL A 85 6.31 7.07 -7.44
C VAL A 85 7.18 6.14 -8.28
N GLU A 86 7.02 4.83 -8.14
CA GLU A 86 7.80 3.82 -8.87
C GLU A 86 7.60 3.94 -10.39
N ARG A 87 6.35 4.13 -10.84
CA ARG A 87 6.04 4.29 -12.27
C ARG A 87 6.70 5.50 -12.90
N VAL A 88 7.06 6.51 -12.12
CA VAL A 88 7.65 7.76 -12.60
C VAL A 88 9.18 7.72 -12.61
N VAL A 89 9.81 6.72 -11.96
CA VAL A 89 11.27 6.56 -11.91
C VAL A 89 11.88 6.57 -13.31
N GLY A 90 11.36 5.76 -14.25
CA GLY A 90 11.87 5.69 -15.63
C GLY A 90 11.77 7.04 -16.36
N ASN A 91 10.66 7.76 -16.20
CA ASN A 91 10.47 9.07 -16.82
C ASN A 91 11.48 10.11 -16.28
N VAL A 92 11.81 10.04 -15.00
CA VAL A 92 12.81 10.92 -14.37
C VAL A 92 14.22 10.60 -14.88
N GLU A 93 14.54 9.32 -15.06
CA GLU A 93 15.82 8.90 -15.62
C GLU A 93 16.01 9.35 -17.07
N GLU A 94 14.99 9.21 -17.91
CA GLU A 94 15.05 9.67 -19.30
C GLU A 94 15.23 11.19 -19.39
N LYS A 95 14.47 11.96 -18.60
CA LYS A 95 14.66 13.42 -18.55
C LYS A 95 16.08 13.79 -18.13
N ARG A 96 16.68 13.08 -17.18
CA ARG A 96 18.09 13.30 -16.77
C ARG A 96 19.07 13.06 -17.89
N LYS A 97 18.90 11.99 -18.67
CA LYS A 97 19.73 11.71 -19.84
C LYS A 97 19.64 12.85 -20.86
N GLU A 98 18.43 13.33 -21.14
CA GLU A 98 18.21 14.46 -22.04
C GLU A 98 18.84 15.76 -21.53
N ALA A 99 18.74 16.05 -20.23
CA ALA A 99 19.33 17.25 -19.65
C ALA A 99 20.87 17.19 -19.71
N ARG A 100 21.47 16.02 -19.42
CA ARG A 100 22.92 15.81 -19.58
C ARG A 100 23.37 16.04 -21.02
N TRP A 101 22.64 15.51 -22.00
CA TRP A 101 22.91 15.77 -23.42
C TRP A 101 22.86 17.26 -23.77
N LYS A 102 21.92 17.99 -23.16
CA LYS A 102 21.73 19.44 -23.35
C LYS A 102 22.63 20.32 -22.44
N GLY A 103 23.57 19.73 -21.68
CA GLY A 103 24.46 20.46 -20.77
C GLY A 103 23.76 21.08 -19.54
N LYS A 104 22.59 20.58 -19.14
CA LYS A 104 21.78 21.07 -18.00
C LYS A 104 21.66 20.00 -16.91
N THR A 105 21.43 20.42 -15.66
CA THR A 105 21.17 19.52 -14.52
C THR A 105 19.72 19.70 -14.04
N ILE A 106 19.11 18.63 -13.52
CA ILE A 106 17.71 18.58 -13.02
C ILE A 106 17.68 18.27 -11.53
#